data_AF-A0A5B9EAE3-F1
#
_entry.id   AF-A0A5B9EAE3-F1
#
_cell.length_a   1.000
_cell.length_b   1.000
_cell.length_c   1.000
_cell.angle_alpha   90.00
_cell.angle_beta   90.00
_cell.angle_gamma   90.00
#
_symmetry.space_group_name_H-M   'P 1'
#
loop_
_entity.id
_entity.type
_entity.pdbx_description
1 polymer ?
#
loop_
_entity_poly.entity_id
_entity_poly.type
_entity_poly.pdbx_seq_one_letter_code
_entity_poly.pdbx_strand_id
1 'polypeptide(L)'
;MAEDIEDVGGKSATDLGFEALWFATHTFLAFLVVVVVVSVFGLSKPDPNATQPKLLCTAVIFLAAIITGFATAKVTKNEVARYIWIAGLLMFSILCVYVLDLPTGPGLCDGCGALEKLYRTFFDISNPSGLMGGYGFAVGSWIPLSMISYSIGASFALPKEEA
;
A
#
# COMPACT_ATOMS: atom_id res chain seq x y z
N MET A 1 36.72 -6.11 21.08
CA MET A 1 35.69 -5.30 21.78
C MET A 1 34.64 -4.95 20.75
N ALA A 2 33.76 -5.92 20.46
CA ALA A 2 32.44 -5.60 19.94
C ALA A 2 31.57 -5.70 21.17
N GLU A 3 31.05 -4.57 21.64
CA GLU A 3 30.10 -4.55 22.74
C GLU A 3 28.88 -5.37 22.32
N ASP A 4 28.57 -6.38 23.13
CA ASP A 4 27.30 -7.08 23.13
C ASP A 4 26.21 -6.03 23.38
N ILE A 5 25.60 -5.52 22.31
CA ILE A 5 24.39 -4.72 22.40
C ILE A 5 23.33 -5.66 22.95
N GLU A 6 23.01 -5.49 24.23
CA GLU A 6 21.97 -6.22 24.91
C GLU A 6 20.70 -6.21 24.08
N ASP A 7 20.29 -7.44 23.84
CA ASP A 7 19.30 -7.91 22.91
C ASP A 7 17.90 -7.61 23.45
N VAL A 8 17.26 -6.57 22.92
CA VAL A 8 15.84 -6.29 23.19
C VAL A 8 15.00 -7.31 22.40
N GLY A 9 14.97 -8.58 22.86
CA GLY A 9 14.09 -9.61 22.31
C GLY A 9 14.68 -11.01 22.09
N GLY A 10 15.95 -11.26 22.40
CA GLY A 10 16.58 -12.58 22.20
C GLY A 10 16.94 -12.91 20.74
N LYS A 11 17.04 -11.91 19.85
CA LYS A 11 17.42 -12.05 18.44
C LYS A 11 18.75 -11.37 18.15
N SER A 12 19.62 -12.07 17.41
CA SER A 12 20.86 -11.46 16.95
C SER A 12 20.60 -10.35 15.91
N ALA A 13 21.51 -9.39 15.79
CA ALA A 13 21.45 -8.35 14.75
C ALA A 13 21.34 -8.93 13.32
N THR A 14 21.89 -10.14 13.11
CA THR A 14 21.80 -10.85 11.83
C THR A 14 20.38 -11.32 11.54
N ASP A 15 19.70 -11.88 12.54
CA ASP A 15 18.30 -12.34 12.40
C ASP A 15 17.37 -11.16 12.11
N LEU A 16 17.59 -10.04 12.79
CA LEU A 16 16.85 -8.81 12.56
C LEU A 16 17.07 -8.26 11.14
N GLY A 17 18.30 -8.35 10.64
CA GLY A 17 18.63 -7.99 9.26
C GLY A 17 17.89 -8.84 8.23
N PHE A 18 17.78 -10.15 8.46
CA PHE A 18 17.01 -11.03 7.58
C PHE A 18 15.51 -10.76 7.65
N GLU A 19 14.95 -10.48 8.83
CA GLU A 19 13.54 -10.10 8.97
C GLU A 19 13.23 -8.80 8.24
N ALA A 20 14.11 -7.79 8.38
CA ALA A 20 13.98 -6.53 7.66
C ALA A 20 14.06 -6.72 6.14
N LEU A 21 14.94 -7.59 5.65
CA LEU A 21 15.04 -7.93 4.23
C LEU A 21 13.76 -8.59 3.71
N TRP A 22 13.18 -9.52 4.49
CA TRP A 22 11.91 -10.15 4.13
C TRP A 22 10.76 -9.16 4.15
N PHE A 23 10.71 -8.28 5.14
CA PHE A 23 9.72 -7.20 5.20
C PHE A 23 9.81 -6.31 3.97
N ALA A 24 11.02 -5.88 3.60
CA ALA A 24 11.27 -5.06 2.41
C ALA A 24 10.87 -5.80 1.12
N THR A 25 11.21 -7.09 1.01
CA THR A 25 10.87 -7.92 -0.15
C THR A 25 9.36 -8.05 -0.32
N HIS A 26 8.62 -8.37 0.74
CA HIS A 26 7.17 -8.49 0.69
C HIS A 26 6.49 -7.13 0.42
N THR A 27 7.03 -6.04 0.97
CA THR A 27 6.56 -4.67 0.69
C THR A 27 6.75 -4.33 -0.79
N PHE A 28 7.92 -4.65 -1.35
CA PHE A 28 8.22 -4.45 -2.76
C PHE A 28 7.31 -5.29 -3.66
N LEU A 29 7.04 -6.55 -3.31
CA LEU A 29 6.10 -7.40 -4.05
C LEU A 29 4.68 -6.84 -4.05
N ALA A 30 4.18 -6.37 -2.90
CA ALA A 30 2.86 -5.73 -2.83
C ALA A 30 2.80 -4.48 -3.72
N PHE A 31 3.83 -3.64 -3.70
CA PHE A 31 3.95 -2.48 -4.60
C PHE A 31 3.98 -2.89 -6.08
N LEU A 32 4.76 -3.93 -6.43
CA LEU A 32 4.87 -4.44 -7.79
C LEU A 32 3.52 -4.88 -8.36
N VAL A 33 2.65 -5.47 -7.54
CA VAL A 33 1.28 -5.85 -7.96
C VAL A 33 0.52 -4.63 -8.48
N VAL A 34 0.59 -3.49 -7.78
CA VAL A 34 -0.07 -2.25 -8.23
C VAL A 34 0.52 -1.80 -9.56
N VAL A 35 1.85 -1.75 -9.67
CA VAL A 35 2.53 -1.33 -10.91
C VAL A 35 2.09 -2.18 -12.09
N VAL A 36 2.06 -3.51 -11.92
CA VAL A 36 1.64 -4.46 -12.96
C VAL A 36 0.17 -4.23 -13.34
N VAL A 37 -0.74 -4.21 -12.38
CA VAL A 37 -2.18 -4.07 -12.66
C VAL A 37 -2.48 -2.73 -13.33
N VAL A 38 -1.94 -1.63 -12.79
CA VAL A 38 -2.13 -0.29 -13.37
C VAL A 38 -1.54 -0.21 -14.77
N SER A 39 -0.37 -0.80 -15.01
CA SER A 39 0.24 -0.83 -16.34
C SER A 39 -0.61 -1.59 -17.34
N VAL A 40 -1.12 -2.77 -16.96
CA VAL A 40 -2.01 -3.58 -17.81
C VAL A 40 -3.30 -2.83 -18.13
N PHE A 41 -3.92 -2.18 -17.14
CA PHE A 41 -5.10 -1.34 -17.38
C PHE A 41 -4.77 -0.13 -18.27
N GLY A 42 -3.59 0.48 -18.11
CA GLY A 42 -3.14 1.61 -18.90
C GLY A 42 -3.02 1.30 -20.39
N LEU A 43 -2.69 0.06 -20.76
CA LEU A 43 -2.63 -0.38 -22.18
C LEU A 43 -3.98 -0.25 -22.89
N SER A 44 -5.07 -0.41 -22.15
CA SER A 44 -6.45 -0.29 -22.68
C SER A 44 -6.92 1.16 -22.82
N LYS A 45 -6.11 2.15 -22.40
CA LYS A 45 -6.43 3.58 -22.44
C LYS A 45 -7.85 3.91 -21.92
N PRO A 46 -8.21 3.47 -20.71
CA PRO A 46 -9.54 3.75 -20.15
C PRO A 46 -9.75 5.26 -20.03
N ASP A 47 -11.00 5.70 -20.16
CA ASP A 47 -11.37 7.09 -19.92
C ASP A 47 -10.97 7.47 -18.47
N PRO A 48 -10.07 8.46 -18.28
CA PRO A 48 -9.61 8.87 -16.95
C PRO A 48 -10.70 9.47 -16.08
N ASN A 49 -11.83 9.90 -16.67
CA ASN A 49 -12.96 10.47 -15.94
C ASN A 49 -14.02 9.43 -15.58
N ALA A 50 -13.98 8.24 -16.19
CA ALA A 50 -14.96 7.20 -15.91
C ALA A 50 -14.70 6.53 -14.56
N THR A 51 -15.77 6.41 -13.76
CA THR A 51 -15.72 5.74 -12.45
C THR A 51 -15.60 4.23 -12.59
N GLN A 52 -16.24 3.61 -13.59
CA GLN A 52 -16.27 2.14 -13.69
C GLN A 52 -14.88 1.51 -13.86
N PRO A 53 -13.98 2.00 -14.75
CA PRO A 53 -12.64 1.45 -14.88
C PRO A 53 -11.80 1.56 -13.61
N LYS A 54 -11.95 2.67 -12.87
CA LYS A 54 -11.24 2.89 -11.60
C LYS A 54 -11.70 1.90 -10.53
N LEU A 55 -13.01 1.67 -10.42
CA LEU A 55 -13.57 0.69 -9.48
C LEU A 55 -13.12 -0.74 -9.82
N LEU A 56 -13.16 -1.10 -11.11
CA LEU A 56 -12.68 -2.39 -11.58
C LEU A 56 -11.18 -2.58 -11.29
N CYS A 57 -10.36 -1.58 -11.61
CA CYS A 57 -8.92 -1.60 -11.31
C CYS A 57 -8.68 -1.78 -9.79
N THR A 58 -9.43 -1.07 -8.95
CA THR A 58 -9.35 -1.20 -7.48
C THR A 58 -9.65 -2.64 -7.04
N ALA A 59 -10.72 -3.24 -7.55
CA ALA A 59 -11.09 -4.61 -7.23
C ALA A 59 -10.02 -5.62 -7.69
N VAL A 60 -9.45 -5.43 -8.88
CA VAL A 60 -8.37 -6.29 -9.40
C VAL A 60 -7.11 -6.15 -8.57
N ILE A 61 -6.71 -4.94 -8.17
CA ILE A 61 -5.55 -4.72 -7.29
C ILE A 61 -5.75 -5.43 -5.94
N PHE A 62 -6.92 -5.26 -5.33
CA PHE A 62 -7.27 -5.92 -4.07
C PHE A 62 -7.13 -7.45 -4.16
N LEU A 63 -7.75 -8.05 -5.18
CA LEU A 63 -7.74 -9.50 -5.38
C LEU A 63 -6.35 -10.02 -5.76
N ALA A 64 -5.66 -9.35 -6.68
CA ALA A 64 -4.32 -9.73 -7.12
C ALA A 64 -3.32 -9.68 -5.97
N ALA A 65 -3.42 -8.67 -5.09
CA ALA A 65 -2.57 -8.56 -3.91
C ALA A 65 -2.87 -9.67 -2.89
N ILE A 66 -4.14 -10.01 -2.65
CA ILE A 66 -4.50 -11.17 -1.80
C ILE A 66 -3.90 -12.46 -2.36
N ILE A 67 -4.09 -12.73 -3.66
CA ILE A 67 -3.57 -13.94 -4.30
C ILE A 67 -2.05 -13.99 -4.20
N THR A 68 -1.38 -12.87 -4.46
CA THR A 68 0.09 -12.76 -4.39
C THR A 68 0.58 -12.98 -2.97
N GLY A 69 -0.05 -12.36 -1.97
CA GLY A 69 0.29 -12.55 -0.57
C GLY A 69 0.10 -13.98 -0.11
N PHE A 70 -1.02 -14.61 -0.48
CA PHE A 70 -1.29 -16.02 -0.19
C PHE A 70 -0.25 -16.95 -0.82
N ALA A 71 -0.02 -16.81 -2.13
CA ALA A 71 0.91 -17.65 -2.87
C ALA A 71 2.34 -17.51 -2.34
N THR A 72 2.79 -16.27 -2.11
CA THR A 72 4.14 -16.02 -1.61
C THR A 72 4.31 -16.59 -0.20
N ALA A 73 3.36 -16.37 0.70
CA ALA A 73 3.42 -16.90 2.05
C ALA A 73 3.33 -18.43 2.12
N LYS A 74 2.63 -19.10 1.18
CA LYS A 74 2.66 -20.56 1.04
C LYS A 74 4.04 -21.08 0.67
N VAL A 75 4.80 -20.35 -0.15
CA VAL A 75 6.13 -20.76 -0.63
C VAL A 75 7.20 -20.43 0.40
N THR A 76 7.24 -19.20 0.91
CA THR A 76 8.30 -18.75 1.82
C THR A 76 8.06 -19.15 3.27
N LYS A 77 6.80 -19.40 3.67
CA LYS A 77 6.37 -19.67 5.05
C LYS A 77 6.90 -18.63 6.05
N ASN A 78 7.04 -17.38 5.59
CA ASN A 78 7.59 -16.31 6.38
C ASN A 78 6.47 -15.50 7.05
N GLU A 79 6.48 -15.45 8.38
CA GLU A 79 5.47 -14.76 9.19
C GLU A 79 5.49 -13.22 9.03
N VAL A 80 6.64 -12.65 8.62
CA VAL A 80 6.80 -11.20 8.39
C VAL A 80 5.80 -10.68 7.34
N ALA A 81 5.39 -11.53 6.39
CA ALA A 81 4.39 -11.20 5.37
C ALA A 81 3.04 -10.75 5.95
N ARG A 82 2.69 -11.16 7.18
CA ARG A 82 1.46 -10.74 7.86
C ARG A 82 1.50 -9.30 8.33
N TYR A 83 2.67 -8.71 8.51
CA TYR A 83 2.84 -7.37 9.09
C TYR A 83 3.00 -6.27 8.03
N ILE A 84 2.90 -6.61 6.74
CA ILE A 84 3.08 -5.66 5.63
C ILE A 84 2.01 -4.56 5.59
N TRP A 85 0.84 -4.77 6.23
CA TRP A 85 -0.14 -3.70 6.41
C TRP A 85 0.45 -2.47 7.13
N ILE A 86 1.45 -2.65 8.00
CA ILE A 86 2.13 -1.55 8.70
C ILE A 86 2.82 -0.63 7.71
N ALA A 87 3.53 -1.18 6.71
CA ALA A 87 4.14 -0.40 5.64
C ALA A 87 3.09 0.39 4.85
N GLY A 88 1.93 -0.23 4.58
CA GLY A 88 0.80 0.41 3.92
C GLY A 88 0.28 1.62 4.69
N LEU A 89 0.04 1.47 5.99
CA LEU A 89 -0.45 2.57 6.84
C LEU A 89 0.59 3.67 7.03
N LEU A 90 1.87 3.31 7.19
CA LEU A 90 2.96 4.28 7.32
C LEU A 90 3.08 5.13 6.07
N MET A 91 3.11 4.49 4.90
CA MET A 91 3.18 5.19 3.62
C MET A 91 1.91 6.02 3.36
N PHE A 92 0.73 5.52 3.69
CA PHE A 92 -0.50 6.32 3.65
C PHE A 92 -0.41 7.57 4.54
N SER A 93 0.14 7.44 5.75
CA SER A 93 0.32 8.56 6.67
C SER A 93 1.28 9.62 6.11
N ILE A 94 2.38 9.19 5.50
CA ILE A 94 3.34 10.09 4.82
C ILE A 94 2.64 10.83 3.67
N LEU A 95 1.85 10.12 2.85
CA LEU A 95 1.10 10.72 1.75
C LEU A 95 0.03 11.70 2.23
N CYS A 96 -0.65 11.42 3.35
CA CYS A 96 -1.58 12.34 3.98
C CYS A 96 -0.88 13.66 4.34
N VAL A 97 0.27 13.60 5.02
CA VAL A 97 1.03 14.81 5.38
C VAL A 97 1.48 15.57 4.13
N TYR A 98 2.00 14.85 3.13
CA TYR A 98 2.39 15.45 1.85
C TYR A 98 1.23 16.19 1.17
N VAL A 99 0.05 15.56 1.08
CA VAL A 99 -1.13 16.19 0.47
C VAL A 99 -1.63 17.37 1.28
N LEU A 100 -1.56 17.33 2.61
CA LEU A 100 -1.92 18.47 3.44
C LEU A 100 -1.03 19.68 3.16
N ASP A 101 0.24 19.47 2.89
CA ASP A 101 1.23 20.53 2.60
C ASP A 101 1.15 21.09 1.16
N LEU A 102 0.50 20.38 0.22
CA LEU A 102 0.37 20.87 -1.16
C LEU A 102 -0.42 22.19 -1.25
N PRO A 103 0.02 23.16 -2.07
CA PRO A 103 -0.72 24.41 -2.26
C PRO A 103 -2.09 24.12 -2.91
N THR A 104 -3.12 24.78 -2.40
CA THR A 104 -4.47 24.78 -2.99
C THR A 104 -4.66 26.04 -3.83
N GLY A 105 -5.64 26.04 -4.74
CA GLY A 105 -5.95 27.21 -5.56
C GLY A 105 -7.13 26.95 -6.50
N PRO A 106 -7.49 27.92 -7.36
CA PRO A 106 -8.65 27.82 -8.23
C PRO A 106 -8.61 26.58 -9.13
N GLY A 107 -9.64 25.75 -9.09
CA GLY A 107 -9.71 24.47 -9.82
C GLY A 107 -9.05 23.28 -9.09
N LEU A 108 -8.38 23.54 -7.98
CA LEU A 108 -8.03 22.56 -6.95
C LEU A 108 -8.99 22.75 -5.77
N CYS A 109 -8.86 21.97 -4.71
CA CYS A 109 -9.71 22.04 -3.51
C CYS A 109 -9.55 23.38 -2.74
N ASP A 110 -9.99 24.50 -3.32
CA ASP A 110 -9.86 25.86 -2.81
C ASP A 110 -10.90 26.10 -1.71
N GLY A 111 -10.44 26.39 -0.49
CA GLY A 111 -11.29 26.50 0.70
C GLY A 111 -11.72 25.16 1.32
N CYS A 112 -11.24 24.02 0.83
CA CYS A 112 -11.51 22.72 1.47
C CYS A 112 -10.82 22.60 2.83
N GLY A 113 -11.52 22.00 3.80
CA GLY A 113 -10.90 21.60 5.07
C GLY A 113 -9.86 20.49 4.89
N ALA A 114 -9.02 20.27 5.91
CA ALA A 114 -7.97 19.24 5.88
C ALA A 114 -8.52 17.83 5.57
N LEU A 115 -9.62 17.44 6.23
CA LEU A 115 -10.24 16.13 6.01
C LEU A 115 -10.85 16.00 4.61
N GLU A 116 -11.52 17.04 4.13
CA GLU A 116 -12.14 17.05 2.80
C GLU A 116 -11.07 16.98 1.70
N LYS A 117 -9.95 17.68 1.89
CA LYS A 117 -8.77 17.60 1.01
C LYS A 117 -8.25 16.17 0.90
N LEU A 118 -8.10 15.45 2.01
CA LEU A 118 -7.66 14.06 2.03
C LEU A 118 -8.70 13.13 1.38
N TYR A 119 -9.97 13.28 1.76
CA TYR A 119 -11.06 12.45 1.23
C TYR A 119 -11.17 12.59 -0.29
N ARG A 120 -11.18 13.82 -0.80
CA ARG A 120 -11.27 14.06 -2.25
C ARG A 120 -10.01 13.69 -3.02
N THR A 121 -8.86 13.60 -2.35
CA THR A 121 -7.61 13.20 -3.02
C THR A 121 -7.48 11.68 -3.08
N PHE A 122 -7.89 10.97 -2.03
CA PHE A 122 -7.63 9.54 -1.89
C PHE A 122 -8.86 8.66 -2.07
N PHE A 123 -10.07 9.11 -1.75
CA PHE A 123 -11.25 8.23 -1.70
C PHE A 123 -12.36 8.64 -2.66
N ASP A 124 -12.45 9.91 -3.05
CA ASP A 124 -13.44 10.36 -4.04
C ASP A 124 -13.00 10.06 -5.47
N ILE A 125 -13.65 9.08 -6.09
CA ILE A 125 -13.39 8.65 -7.47
C ILE A 125 -14.07 9.56 -8.49
N SER A 126 -15.18 10.20 -8.10
CA SER A 126 -16.07 10.95 -8.98
C SER A 126 -15.69 12.43 -9.05
N ASN A 127 -15.31 13.04 -7.92
CA ASN A 127 -14.96 14.46 -7.84
C ASN A 127 -13.58 14.67 -7.18
N PRO A 128 -12.50 14.18 -7.83
CA PRO A 128 -11.16 14.26 -7.25
C PRO A 128 -10.73 15.70 -6.98
N SER A 129 -9.85 15.89 -6.00
CA SER A 129 -9.34 17.21 -5.60
C SER A 129 -8.45 17.90 -6.66
N GLY A 130 -8.02 17.14 -7.68
CA GLY A 130 -7.02 17.57 -8.67
C GLY A 130 -5.58 17.60 -8.12
N LEU A 131 -5.39 17.40 -6.82
CA LEU A 131 -4.06 17.36 -6.19
C LEU A 131 -3.27 16.13 -6.66
N MET A 132 -1.94 16.23 -6.57
CA MET A 132 -1.02 15.24 -7.14
C MET A 132 -1.23 15.00 -8.65
N GLY A 133 -1.63 16.03 -9.40
CA GLY A 133 -1.90 15.92 -10.83
C GLY A 133 -3.07 15.00 -11.18
N GLY A 134 -3.99 14.76 -10.24
CA GLY A 134 -5.11 13.83 -10.41
C GLY A 134 -4.78 12.36 -10.12
N TYR A 135 -3.54 12.05 -9.74
CA TYR A 135 -3.10 10.68 -9.41
C TYR A 135 -3.25 10.32 -7.93
N GLY A 136 -3.83 11.21 -7.12
CA GLY A 136 -4.01 11.00 -5.68
C GLY A 136 -4.65 9.67 -5.32
N PHE A 137 -5.69 9.26 -6.06
CA PHE A 137 -6.38 7.97 -5.84
C PHE A 137 -5.45 6.77 -6.09
N ALA A 138 -4.67 6.79 -7.16
CA ALA A 138 -3.76 5.69 -7.49
C ALA A 138 -2.61 5.57 -6.49
N VAL A 139 -2.00 6.71 -6.11
CA VAL A 139 -0.83 6.69 -5.21
C VAL A 139 -1.25 6.52 -3.75
N GLY A 140 -2.24 7.28 -3.31
CA GLY A 140 -2.68 7.33 -1.92
C GLY A 140 -3.65 6.24 -1.50
N SER A 141 -4.34 5.57 -2.43
CA SER A 141 -5.26 4.49 -2.07
C SER A 141 -4.83 3.14 -2.58
N TRP A 142 -4.47 2.99 -3.85
CA TRP A 142 -4.13 1.65 -4.37
C TRP A 142 -2.85 1.06 -3.78
N ILE A 143 -1.83 1.88 -3.51
CA ILE A 143 -0.59 1.37 -2.93
C ILE A 143 -0.82 0.88 -1.49
N PRO A 144 -1.40 1.67 -0.56
CA PRO A 144 -1.70 1.17 0.78
C PRO A 144 -2.68 -0.01 0.75
N LEU A 145 -3.70 0.04 -0.11
CA LEU A 145 -4.66 -1.05 -0.30
C LEU A 145 -3.94 -2.35 -0.66
N SER A 146 -3.01 -2.32 -1.61
CA SER A 146 -2.27 -3.52 -2.03
C SER A 146 -1.46 -4.14 -0.89
N MET A 147 -0.86 -3.34 -0.02
CA MET A 147 -0.07 -3.82 1.12
C MET A 147 -0.96 -4.47 2.19
N ILE A 148 -2.12 -3.87 2.46
CA ILE A 148 -3.12 -4.42 3.38
C ILE A 148 -3.69 -5.72 2.79
N SER A 149 -4.12 -5.72 1.54
CA SER A 149 -4.62 -6.91 0.83
C SER A 149 -3.60 -8.04 0.77
N TYR A 150 -2.34 -7.71 0.53
CA TYR A 150 -1.23 -8.67 0.55
C TYR A 150 -1.13 -9.34 1.92
N SER A 151 -1.14 -8.58 3.02
CA SER A 151 -1.10 -9.14 4.37
C SER A 151 -2.31 -10.01 4.71
N ILE A 152 -3.49 -9.67 4.20
CA ILE A 152 -4.71 -10.49 4.36
C ILE A 152 -4.48 -11.85 3.66
N GLY A 153 -4.00 -11.84 2.42
CA GLY A 153 -3.68 -13.05 1.68
C GLY A 153 -2.63 -13.92 2.40
N ALA A 154 -1.55 -13.30 2.87
CA ALA A 154 -0.51 -13.99 3.63
C ALA A 154 -1.05 -14.63 4.92
N SER A 155 -1.95 -13.93 5.61
CA SER A 155 -2.57 -14.42 6.85
C SER A 155 -3.41 -15.68 6.64
N PHE A 156 -4.09 -15.81 5.48
CA PHE A 156 -4.83 -17.03 5.14
C PHE A 156 -3.92 -18.22 4.77
N ALA A 157 -2.69 -17.96 4.33
CA ALA A 157 -1.76 -19.01 3.92
C ALA A 157 -1.01 -19.65 5.11
N LEU A 158 -0.67 -18.82 6.10
CA LEU A 158 0.14 -19.21 7.25
C LEU A 158 -0.74 -19.81 8.37
N PRO A 159 -0.24 -20.80 9.12
CA PRO A 159 -0.97 -21.35 10.26
C PRO A 159 -1.18 -20.27 11.32
N LYS A 160 -2.35 -20.26 11.97
CA LYS A 160 -2.55 -19.37 13.13
C LYS A 160 -1.55 -19.78 14.19
N GLU A 161 -0.80 -18.81 14.70
CA GLU A 161 0.00 -19.03 15.90
C GLU A 161 -1.00 -19.29 17.03
N GLU A 162 -1.01 -20.52 17.58
CA GLU A 162 -1.76 -20.82 18.79
C GLU A 162 -1.03 -20.10 19.92
N ALA A 163 -1.66 -19.02 20.42
CA ALA A 163 -1.19 -18.25 21.55
C ALA A 163 -1.32 -19.02 22.87
#